data_AF-A0A317QLZ3-F1
#
_entry.id   AF-A0A317QLZ3-F1
#
_cell.length_a   1.000
_cell.length_b   1.000
_cell.length_c   1.000
_cell.angle_alpha   90.00
_cell.angle_beta   90.00
_cell.angle_gamma   90.00
#
_symmetry.space_group_name_H-M   'P 1'
#
loop_
_entity.id
_entity.type
_entity.pdbx_description
1 polymer ?
#
loop_
_entity_poly.entity_id
_entity_poly.type
_entity_poly.pdbx_seq_one_letter_code
_entity_poly.pdbx_strand_id
1 'polypeptide(L)'
;MTYVEPGGSWRPLWLVAGVLGLLVALDVVLPGPDVPPLGWVLAVAAVLGTVGSVCLAGRRVWTVRVAGAGPDAALSVGRERVPLAEVDAAHLRAVREGTAGVDAGAPVLGGGWSVPRGRTGLPLRLTDGRTVLVPTRDPAALSSALLAAVSASAVPESGASQGAGPDTPDGRPGSRGTLGP
;
A
#
# COMPACT_ATOMS: atom_id res chain seq x y z
N MET A 1 10.91 4.72 0.48
CA MET A 1 10.55 3.66 1.46
C MET A 1 9.19 3.11 1.09
N THR A 2 8.97 1.79 1.23
CA THR A 2 7.69 1.15 0.89
C THR A 2 6.90 0.87 2.16
N TYR A 3 5.72 1.48 2.30
CA TYR A 3 4.79 1.20 3.40
C TYR A 3 3.66 0.31 2.89
N VAL A 4 3.33 -0.74 3.65
CA VAL A 4 2.23 -1.66 3.33
C VAL A 4 1.41 -1.94 4.58
N GLU A 5 0.14 -1.56 4.55
CA GLU A 5 -0.84 -1.89 5.57
C GLU A 5 -1.78 -3.00 5.06
N PRO A 6 -1.72 -4.23 5.63
CA PRO A 6 -2.51 -5.35 5.13
C PRO A 6 -4.02 -5.17 5.35
N GLY A 7 -4.81 -5.39 4.29
CA GLY A 7 -6.26 -5.21 4.25
C GLY A 7 -7.05 -6.04 5.27
N GLY A 8 -6.65 -7.30 5.47
CA GLY A 8 -7.38 -8.26 6.28
C GLY A 8 -6.48 -9.32 6.89
N SER A 9 -7.06 -10.17 7.73
CA SER A 9 -6.36 -11.28 8.39
C SER A 9 -6.99 -12.61 7.98
N TRP A 10 -6.19 -13.69 7.98
CA TRP A 10 -6.69 -15.05 7.78
C TRP A 10 -7.25 -15.69 9.07
N ARG A 11 -7.28 -14.95 10.18
CA ARG A 11 -7.78 -15.46 11.47
C ARG A 11 -9.20 -16.01 11.39
N PRO A 12 -10.17 -15.35 10.72
CA PRO A 12 -11.53 -15.90 10.60
C PRO A 12 -11.56 -17.25 9.89
N LEU A 13 -10.74 -17.42 8.84
CA LEU A 13 -10.66 -18.70 8.13
C LEU A 13 -10.19 -19.81 9.08
N TRP A 14 -9.12 -19.58 9.84
CA TRP A 14 -8.59 -20.57 10.76
C TRP A 14 -9.56 -20.91 11.91
N LEU A 15 -10.30 -19.91 12.41
CA LEU A 15 -11.35 -20.15 13.40
C LEU A 15 -12.46 -21.03 12.83
N VAL A 16 -12.96 -20.72 11.63
CA VAL A 16 -14.01 -21.52 10.98
C VAL A 16 -13.51 -22.93 10.66
N ALA A 17 -12.26 -23.07 10.21
CA ALA A 17 -11.64 -24.38 9.99
C ALA A 17 -11.56 -25.20 11.29
N GLY A 18 -11.18 -24.57 12.40
CA GLY A 18 -11.15 -25.22 13.72
C GLY A 18 -12.54 -25.69 14.18
N VAL A 19 -13.56 -24.85 14.02
CA VAL A 19 -14.95 -25.19 14.36
C VAL A 19 -15.47 -26.34 13.48
N LEU A 20 -15.23 -26.29 12.17
CA LEU A 20 -15.63 -27.38 11.26
C LEU A 20 -14.94 -28.70 11.62
N GLY A 21 -13.64 -28.67 11.90
CA GLY A 21 -12.90 -29.86 12.34
C GLY A 21 -13.46 -30.45 13.63
N LEU A 22 -13.85 -29.60 14.58
CA LEU A 22 -14.52 -30.03 15.81
C LEU A 22 -15.88 -30.69 15.53
N LEU A 23 -16.68 -30.11 14.63
CA LEU A 23 -17.99 -30.66 14.26
C LEU A 23 -17.86 -32.03 13.58
N VAL A 24 -16.89 -32.19 12.67
CA VAL A 24 -16.58 -33.49 12.04
C VAL A 24 -16.16 -34.51 13.10
N ALA A 25 -15.31 -34.10 14.06
CA ALA A 25 -14.89 -35.00 15.14
C ALA A 25 -16.05 -35.43 16.05
N LEU A 26 -16.97 -34.49 16.35
CA LEU A 26 -18.17 -34.78 17.13
C LEU A 26 -19.11 -35.74 16.40
N ASP A 27 -19.30 -35.56 15.09
CA ASP A 27 -20.11 -36.44 14.25
C ASP A 27 -19.58 -37.88 14.25
N VAL A 28 -18.26 -38.06 14.26
CA VAL A 28 -17.63 -39.39 14.32
C VAL A 28 -17.73 -40.06 15.70
N VAL A 29 -17.71 -39.26 16.78
CA VAL A 29 -17.64 -39.79 18.17
C VAL A 29 -19.04 -39.99 18.78
N LEU A 30 -20.02 -39.17 18.40
CA LEU A 30 -21.35 -39.21 18.98
C LEU A 30 -22.27 -40.18 18.21
N PRO A 31 -23.06 -40.99 18.91
CA PRO A 31 -24.07 -41.82 18.26
C PRO A 31 -25.18 -40.94 17.67
N GLY A 32 -25.41 -41.04 16.37
CA GLY A 32 -26.42 -40.27 15.65
C GLY A 32 -26.62 -40.73 14.21
N PRO A 33 -27.54 -40.11 13.45
CA PRO A 33 -27.65 -40.35 12.01
C PRO A 33 -26.35 -39.90 11.33
N ASP A 34 -25.63 -40.85 10.73
CA ASP A 34 -24.37 -40.54 10.05
C ASP A 34 -24.60 -39.62 8.86
N VAL A 35 -23.92 -38.47 8.85
CA VAL A 35 -23.86 -37.62 7.67
C VAL A 35 -22.96 -38.30 6.63
N PRO A 36 -23.40 -38.47 5.37
CA PRO A 36 -22.57 -39.06 4.34
C PRO A 36 -21.22 -38.33 4.22
N PRO A 37 -20.07 -39.04 4.11
CA PRO A 37 -18.75 -38.39 4.04
C PRO A 37 -18.64 -37.35 2.92
N LEU A 38 -19.31 -37.62 1.78
CA LEU A 38 -19.35 -36.69 0.66
C LEU A 38 -20.11 -35.39 1.00
N GLY A 39 -21.14 -35.48 1.85
CA GLY A 39 -21.86 -34.31 2.39
C GLY A 39 -20.94 -33.44 3.24
N TRP A 40 -20.13 -34.05 4.11
CA TRP A 40 -19.11 -33.33 4.90
C TRP A 40 -18.07 -32.65 4.02
N VAL A 41 -17.54 -33.35 3.02
CA VAL A 41 -16.56 -32.79 2.08
C VAL A 41 -17.13 -31.55 1.38
N LEU A 42 -18.36 -31.65 0.87
CA LEU A 42 -19.03 -30.52 0.21
C LEU A 42 -19.28 -29.36 1.18
N ALA A 43 -19.75 -29.63 2.41
CA ALA A 43 -20.00 -28.61 3.40
C ALA A 43 -18.71 -27.87 3.80
N VAL A 44 -17.64 -28.60 4.11
CA VAL A 44 -16.33 -28.03 4.45
C VAL A 44 -15.79 -27.20 3.30
N ALA A 45 -15.84 -27.73 2.07
CA ALA A 45 -15.36 -27.02 0.88
C ALA A 45 -16.17 -25.73 0.63
N ALA A 46 -17.50 -25.78 0.73
CA ALA A 46 -18.36 -24.62 0.53
C ALA A 46 -18.12 -23.54 1.58
N VAL A 47 -18.05 -23.91 2.85
CA VAL A 47 -17.87 -22.97 3.96
C VAL A 47 -16.46 -22.34 3.92
N LEU A 48 -15.41 -23.16 3.83
CA LEU A 48 -14.04 -22.65 3.77
C LEU A 48 -13.78 -21.86 2.49
N GLY A 49 -14.32 -22.30 1.35
CA GLY A 49 -14.27 -21.57 0.09
C GLY A 49 -14.89 -20.18 0.24
N THR A 50 -16.11 -20.10 0.78
CA THR A 50 -16.81 -18.82 0.98
C THR A 50 -16.04 -17.88 1.92
N VAL A 51 -15.64 -18.37 3.10
CA VAL A 51 -14.90 -17.56 4.08
C VAL A 51 -13.53 -17.15 3.52
N GLY A 52 -12.86 -18.04 2.81
CA GLY A 52 -11.60 -17.78 2.13
C GLY A 52 -11.75 -16.69 1.06
N SER A 53 -12.78 -16.76 0.21
CA SER A 53 -13.08 -15.76 -0.81
C SER A 53 -13.36 -14.39 -0.20
N VAL A 54 -14.16 -14.32 0.87
CA VAL A 54 -14.42 -13.06 1.58
C VAL A 54 -13.14 -12.49 2.21
N CYS A 55 -12.32 -13.34 2.85
CA CYS A 55 -11.05 -12.92 3.43
C CYS A 55 -10.08 -12.41 2.37
N LEU A 56 -10.01 -13.08 1.21
CA LEU A 56 -9.16 -12.71 0.09
C LEU A 56 -9.62 -11.40 -0.55
N ALA A 57 -10.93 -11.23 -0.77
CA ALA A 57 -11.52 -10.01 -1.27
C ALA A 57 -11.21 -8.84 -0.32
N GLY A 58 -11.45 -9.01 0.98
CA GLY A 58 -11.14 -7.99 1.98
C GLY A 58 -9.64 -7.66 2.03
N ARG A 59 -8.76 -8.65 1.89
CA ARG A 59 -7.32 -8.40 1.77
C ARG A 59 -6.98 -7.60 0.52
N ARG A 60 -7.53 -7.93 -0.63
CA ARG A 60 -7.20 -7.25 -1.89
C ARG A 60 -7.78 -5.85 -2.02
N VAL A 61 -8.96 -5.59 -1.44
CA VAL A 61 -9.64 -4.30 -1.59
C VAL A 61 -9.12 -3.27 -0.57
N TRP A 62 -8.70 -3.71 0.61
CA TRP A 62 -8.37 -2.80 1.73
C TRP A 62 -6.87 -2.72 2.06
N THR A 63 -6.01 -3.30 1.22
CA THR A 63 -4.55 -3.09 1.34
C THR A 63 -4.20 -1.67 0.97
N VAL A 64 -3.62 -0.94 1.92
CA VAL A 64 -3.04 0.38 1.67
C VAL A 64 -1.56 0.21 1.42
N ARG A 65 -1.04 0.79 0.35
CA ARG A 65 0.37 0.71 0.00
C ARG A 65 0.87 2.03 -0.56
N VAL A 66 1.96 2.52 0.00
CA VAL A 66 2.74 3.63 -0.53
C VAL A 66 4.00 3.02 -1.13
N ALA A 67 4.17 3.16 -2.45
CA ALA A 67 5.29 2.57 -3.18
C ALA A 67 5.72 3.45 -4.35
N GLY A 68 6.95 3.23 -4.83
CA GLY A 68 7.57 4.00 -5.92
C GLY A 68 8.50 5.10 -5.42
N ALA A 69 9.12 5.81 -6.37
CA ALA A 69 9.99 6.96 -6.16
C ALA A 69 9.81 7.94 -7.31
N GLY A 70 9.97 9.25 -7.05
CA GLY A 70 9.85 10.29 -8.08
C GLY A 70 8.45 10.33 -8.71
N PRO A 71 8.32 10.45 -10.05
CA PRO A 71 7.03 10.60 -10.73
C PRO A 71 6.14 9.34 -10.65
N ASP A 72 6.72 8.18 -10.39
CA ASP A 72 6.00 6.90 -10.28
C ASP A 72 5.54 6.59 -8.84
N ALA A 73 5.83 7.48 -7.89
CA ALA A 73 5.42 7.28 -6.51
C ALA A 73 3.89 7.44 -6.38
N ALA A 74 3.23 6.41 -5.83
CA ALA A 74 1.78 6.38 -5.71
C ALA A 74 1.31 5.80 -4.37
N LEU A 75 0.20 6.36 -3.88
CA LEU A 75 -0.64 5.76 -2.86
C LEU A 75 -1.65 4.84 -3.54
N SER A 76 -1.71 3.58 -3.11
CA SER A 76 -2.67 2.60 -3.62
C SER A 76 -3.53 2.06 -2.48
N VAL A 77 -4.84 2.03 -2.69
CA VAL A 77 -5.81 1.41 -1.79
C VAL A 77 -6.60 0.38 -2.59
N GLY A 78 -6.24 -0.89 -2.38
CA GLY A 78 -6.73 -2.00 -3.18
C GLY A 78 -6.39 -1.85 -4.66
N ARG A 79 -7.40 -1.55 -5.49
CA ARG A 79 -7.23 -1.33 -6.95
C ARG A 79 -7.10 0.15 -7.33
N GLU A 80 -7.47 1.05 -6.43
CA GLU A 80 -7.44 2.49 -6.68
C GLU A 80 -6.03 3.02 -6.43
N ARG A 81 -5.55 3.90 -7.31
CA ARG A 81 -4.20 4.47 -7.27
C ARG A 81 -4.28 5.98 -7.41
N VAL A 82 -3.57 6.68 -6.55
CA VAL A 82 -3.42 8.14 -6.53
C VAL A 82 -1.93 8.46 -6.60
N PRO A 83 -1.47 9.20 -7.62
CA PRO A 83 -0.08 9.68 -7.68
C PRO A 83 0.26 10.55 -6.48
N LEU A 84 1.45 10.39 -5.89
CA LEU A 84 1.88 11.23 -4.76
C LEU A 84 2.09 12.69 -5.17
N ALA A 85 2.32 12.96 -6.46
CA ALA A 85 2.38 14.32 -6.99
C ALA A 85 1.02 15.06 -6.88
N GLU A 86 -0.08 14.33 -6.80
CA GLU A 86 -1.42 14.90 -6.62
C GLU A 86 -1.80 15.07 -5.16
N VAL A 87 -0.97 14.67 -4.19
CA VAL A 87 -1.27 14.78 -2.76
C VAL A 87 -0.85 16.15 -2.23
N ASP A 88 -1.79 16.87 -1.62
CA ASP A 88 -1.49 18.14 -0.94
C ASP A 88 -0.79 17.88 0.40
N ALA A 89 0.54 18.04 0.39
CA ALA A 89 1.37 17.89 1.58
C ALA A 89 1.10 18.95 2.66
N ALA A 90 0.60 20.14 2.30
CA ALA A 90 0.27 21.17 3.27
C ALA A 90 -0.99 20.76 4.06
N HIS A 91 -2.03 20.30 3.36
CA HIS A 91 -3.21 19.76 3.99
C HIS A 91 -2.89 18.53 4.86
N LEU A 92 -2.05 17.61 4.39
CA LEU A 92 -1.65 16.44 5.18
C LEU A 92 -0.94 16.82 6.49
N ARG A 93 -0.11 17.87 6.50
CA ARG A 93 0.50 18.39 7.74
C ARG A 93 -0.55 18.98 8.67
N ALA A 94 -1.48 19.77 8.15
CA ALA A 94 -2.58 20.34 8.93
C ALA A 94 -3.49 19.26 9.54
N VAL A 95 -3.77 18.17 8.81
CA VAL A 95 -4.51 17.00 9.33
C VAL A 95 -3.76 16.34 10.48
N ARG A 96 -2.44 16.19 10.36
CA ARG A 96 -1.59 15.62 11.44
C ARG A 96 -1.58 16.51 12.68
N GLU A 97 -1.63 17.82 12.50
CA GLU A 97 -1.70 18.81 13.58
C GLU A 97 -3.12 18.99 14.14
N GLY A 98 -4.13 18.32 13.55
CA GLY A 98 -5.53 18.40 13.97
C GLY A 98 -6.23 19.70 13.56
N THR A 99 -5.64 20.48 12.66
CA THR A 99 -6.15 21.80 12.22
C THR A 99 -6.93 21.74 10.91
N ALA A 100 -6.89 20.60 10.20
CA ALA A 100 -7.67 20.35 8.99
C ALA A 100 -8.44 19.03 9.08
N GLY A 101 -9.59 18.97 8.40
CA GLY A 101 -10.47 17.82 8.34
C GLY A 101 -10.84 17.44 6.90
N VAL A 102 -11.82 16.56 6.78
CA VAL A 102 -12.37 16.13 5.48
C VAL A 102 -13.64 16.91 5.16
N ASP A 103 -13.93 17.11 3.87
CA ASP A 103 -15.24 17.62 3.47
C ASP A 103 -16.33 16.57 3.72
N ALA A 104 -17.52 17.04 4.09
CA ALA A 104 -18.65 16.16 4.33
C ALA A 104 -19.00 15.35 3.08
N GLY A 105 -19.11 14.03 3.22
CA GLY A 105 -19.43 13.13 2.11
C GLY A 105 -18.27 12.81 1.18
N ALA A 106 -17.02 13.16 1.56
CA ALA A 106 -15.84 12.78 0.79
C ALA A 106 -15.78 11.27 0.54
N PRO A 107 -15.48 10.84 -0.71
CA PRO A 107 -15.44 9.44 -1.06
C PRO A 107 -14.30 8.72 -0.34
N VAL A 108 -14.54 7.45 -0.01
CA VAL A 108 -13.54 6.59 0.62
C VAL A 108 -12.75 5.87 -0.47
N LEU A 109 -11.43 6.06 -0.47
CA LEU A 109 -10.52 5.38 -1.39
C LEU A 109 -10.62 3.86 -1.21
N GLY A 110 -10.67 3.14 -2.32
CA GLY A 110 -10.90 1.69 -2.35
C GLY A 110 -12.37 1.28 -2.59
N GLY A 111 -13.25 2.23 -2.90
CA GLY A 111 -14.63 1.98 -3.34
C GLY A 111 -15.64 1.67 -2.23
N GLY A 112 -15.34 2.07 -1.00
CA GLY A 112 -16.27 1.98 0.13
C GLY A 112 -17.25 3.16 0.16
N TRP A 113 -18.48 2.92 0.64
CA TRP A 113 -19.42 3.99 0.99
C TRP A 113 -19.10 4.63 2.35
N SER A 114 -18.34 3.92 3.19
CA SER A 114 -17.92 4.36 4.51
C SER A 114 -16.62 3.67 4.93
N VAL A 115 -15.95 4.23 5.95
CA VAL A 115 -14.73 3.63 6.51
C VAL A 115 -15.09 2.28 7.16
N PRO A 116 -14.40 1.18 6.80
CA PRO A 116 -14.62 -0.12 7.42
C PRO A 116 -14.49 -0.07 8.94
N ARG A 117 -15.31 -0.88 9.64
CA ARG A 117 -15.22 -1.00 11.10
C ARG A 117 -13.80 -1.35 11.55
N GLY A 118 -13.35 -0.69 12.62
CA GLY A 118 -12.01 -0.88 13.19
C GLY A 118 -10.89 -0.17 12.39
N ARG A 119 -11.24 0.78 11.52
CA ARG A 119 -10.31 1.68 10.86
C ARG A 119 -10.77 3.13 11.00
N THR A 120 -9.82 4.04 10.85
CA THR A 120 -10.07 5.48 10.75
C THR A 120 -9.87 5.92 9.30
N GLY A 121 -10.64 6.92 8.88
CA GLY A 121 -10.43 7.57 7.59
C GLY A 121 -9.41 8.68 7.79
N LEU A 122 -8.23 8.56 7.17
CA LEU A 122 -7.27 9.65 7.09
C LEU A 122 -7.72 10.61 5.98
N PRO A 123 -8.06 11.88 6.30
CA PRO A 123 -8.36 12.88 5.28
C PRO A 123 -7.12 13.16 4.43
N LEU A 124 -7.28 13.06 3.12
CA LEU A 124 -6.31 13.55 2.15
C LEU A 124 -6.99 14.52 1.21
N ARG A 125 -6.32 15.63 0.94
CA ARG A 125 -6.73 16.54 -0.12
C ARG A 125 -5.82 16.33 -1.32
N LEU A 126 -6.43 16.28 -2.49
CA LEU A 126 -5.73 16.23 -3.76
C LEU A 126 -5.48 17.65 -4.26
N THR A 127 -4.49 17.82 -5.14
CA THR A 127 -4.14 19.11 -5.74
C THR A 127 -5.25 19.69 -6.61
N ASP A 128 -6.17 18.84 -7.09
CA ASP A 128 -7.41 19.25 -7.77
C ASP A 128 -8.46 19.85 -6.81
N GLY A 129 -8.16 19.89 -5.52
CA GLY A 129 -8.98 20.47 -4.47
C GLY A 129 -9.95 19.50 -3.81
N ARG A 130 -10.14 18.29 -4.35
CA ARG A 130 -11.05 17.27 -3.78
C ARG A 130 -10.45 16.65 -2.52
N THR A 131 -11.30 16.36 -1.54
CA THR A 131 -10.91 15.58 -0.35
C THR A 131 -11.39 14.13 -0.48
N VAL A 132 -10.56 13.21 0.00
CA VAL A 132 -10.80 11.77 -0.03
C VAL A 132 -10.41 11.16 1.32
N LEU A 133 -11.09 10.08 1.72
CA LEU A 133 -10.78 9.35 2.95
C LEU A 133 -9.97 8.09 2.66
N VAL A 134 -8.82 7.95 3.30
CA VAL A 134 -7.99 6.75 3.19
C VAL A 134 -8.20 5.86 4.43
N PRO A 135 -8.74 4.65 4.28
CA PRO A 135 -8.95 3.73 5.39
C PRO A 135 -7.65 3.17 5.96
N THR A 136 -7.29 3.55 7.17
CA THR A 136 -6.06 3.11 7.84
C THR A 136 -6.33 2.65 9.27
N ARG A 137 -5.52 1.70 9.76
CA ARG A 137 -5.45 1.34 11.18
C ARG A 137 -4.48 2.22 11.95
N ASP A 138 -3.51 2.83 11.27
CA ASP A 138 -2.46 3.66 11.87
C ASP A 138 -2.29 4.96 11.08
N PRO A 139 -3.11 5.99 11.38
CA PRO A 139 -3.06 7.27 10.67
C PRO A 139 -1.72 8.00 10.88
N ALA A 140 -1.04 7.76 11.99
CA ALA A 140 0.24 8.41 12.29
C ALA A 140 1.38 7.80 11.44
N ALA A 141 1.44 6.47 11.34
CA ALA A 141 2.42 5.80 10.48
C ALA A 141 2.17 6.10 9.00
N LEU A 142 0.91 6.08 8.56
CA LEU A 142 0.56 6.37 7.17
C LEU A 142 0.88 7.83 6.78
N SER A 143 0.50 8.81 7.61
CA SER A 143 0.83 10.23 7.35
C SER A 143 2.33 10.47 7.31
N SER A 144 3.09 9.84 8.21
CA SER A 144 4.55 9.94 8.22
C SER A 144 5.18 9.34 6.95
N ALA A 145 4.70 8.17 6.52
CA ALA A 145 5.16 7.52 5.29
C ALA A 145 4.84 8.34 4.05
N LEU A 146 3.64 8.93 3.98
CA LEU A 146 3.22 9.81 2.89
C LEU A 146 4.06 11.08 2.83
N LEU A 147 4.28 11.76 3.95
CA LEU A 147 5.12 12.97 4.00
C LEU A 147 6.57 12.68 3.58
N ALA A 148 7.13 11.55 4.04
CA ALA A 148 8.47 11.12 3.63
C ALA A 148 8.53 10.82 2.12
N ALA A 149 7.52 10.14 1.58
CA ALA A 149 7.47 9.78 0.16
C ALA A 149 7.23 10.99 -0.76
N VAL A 150 6.36 11.93 -0.37
CA VAL A 150 6.14 13.19 -1.10
C VAL A 150 7.41 14.03 -1.09
N SER A 151 8.08 14.17 0.05
CA SER A 151 9.35 14.91 0.15
C SER A 151 10.43 14.29 -0.73
N ALA A 152 10.53 12.96 -0.76
CA ALA A 152 11.48 12.25 -1.62
C ALA A 152 11.15 12.35 -3.12
N SER A 153 9.88 12.55 -3.48
CA SER A 153 9.44 12.69 -4.88
C SER A 153 9.54 14.14 -5.38
N ALA A 154 9.51 15.10 -4.47
CA ALA A 154 9.67 16.53 -4.76
C ALA A 154 11.13 16.95 -4.94
N VAL A 155 12.10 16.12 -4.55
CA VAL A 155 13.52 16.33 -4.86
C VAL A 155 13.75 15.80 -6.28
N PRO A 156 13.90 16.68 -7.30
CA PRO A 156 14.49 16.24 -8.55
C PRO A 156 15.92 15.81 -8.22
N GLU A 157 16.45 14.80 -8.90
CA GLU A 157 17.88 14.51 -8.87
C GLU A 157 18.69 15.70 -9.43
N SER A 158 18.84 16.77 -8.65
CA SER A 158 19.81 17.82 -8.87
C SER A 158 21.14 17.31 -8.34
N GLY A 159 21.89 16.59 -9.17
CA GLY A 159 23.28 16.25 -8.84
C GLY A 159 23.86 15.01 -9.50
N ALA A 160 23.83 14.91 -10.83
CA ALA A 160 24.75 14.02 -11.54
C ALA A 160 25.17 14.62 -12.90
N SER A 161 25.75 15.82 -12.84
CA SER A 161 26.75 16.23 -13.83
C SER A 161 27.71 17.23 -13.19
N GLN A 162 29.00 16.87 -13.29
CA GLN A 162 30.18 17.74 -13.34
C GLN A 162 31.07 17.88 -12.07
N GLY A 163 32.29 17.37 -12.20
CA GLY A 163 33.45 17.51 -11.30
C GLY A 163 33.91 16.14 -10.78
N ALA A 164 35.10 15.60 -11.05
CA ALA A 164 36.33 16.13 -11.60
C ALA A 164 37.11 14.98 -12.25
N GLY A 165 37.54 15.16 -13.50
CA GLY A 165 38.60 14.33 -14.07
C GLY A 165 39.93 14.75 -13.45
N PRO A 166 40.74 13.83 -12.91
CA PRO A 166 42.04 14.19 -12.36
C PRO A 166 43.01 14.57 -13.47
N ASP A 167 43.66 15.71 -13.25
CA ASP A 167 44.74 16.29 -14.03
C ASP A 167 45.76 15.24 -14.48
N THR A 168 46.02 15.18 -15.80
CA THR A 168 47.19 14.51 -16.36
C THR A 168 48.23 15.59 -16.70
N PRO A 169 49.44 15.57 -16.12
CA PRO A 169 50.41 16.63 -16.27
C PRO A 169 51.20 16.55 -17.58
N ASP A 170 51.44 17.74 -18.14
CA ASP A 170 52.44 18.19 -19.11
C ASP A 170 53.32 17.18 -19.86
N GLY A 171 53.09 17.10 -21.17
CA GLY A 171 53.99 16.50 -22.16
C GLY A 171 54.36 17.49 -23.28
N ARG A 172 55.30 18.39 -22.96
CA ARG A 172 56.35 19.00 -23.81
C ARG A 172 56.14 19.03 -25.36
N PRO A 173 56.10 20.21 -26.02
CA PRO A 173 56.36 20.33 -27.45
C PRO A 173 57.79 20.83 -27.71
N GLY A 174 58.58 20.15 -28.57
CA GLY A 174 59.83 20.72 -29.06
C GLY A 174 60.89 19.76 -29.63
N SER A 175 60.66 19.24 -30.83
CA SER A 175 61.72 18.79 -31.78
C SER A 175 61.34 19.42 -33.13
N ARG A 176 61.98 20.48 -33.65
CA ARG A 176 63.36 20.71 -34.08
C ARG A 176 63.92 19.69 -35.09
N GLY A 177 64.00 20.15 -36.34
CA GLY A 177 64.69 19.55 -37.50
C GLY A 177 63.72 18.87 -38.47
N THR A 178 63.81 18.96 -39.79
CA THR A 178 64.78 19.60 -40.71
C THR A 178 64.27 19.34 -42.14
N LEU A 179 64.50 20.29 -43.09
CA LEU A 179 64.77 20.14 -44.55
C LEU A 179 63.78 19.32 -45.41
N GLY A 180 63.31 19.74 -46.59
CA GLY A 180 63.78 20.69 -47.60
C GLY A 180 63.04 20.37 -48.92
N PRO A 181 63.54 20.86 -50.07
CA PRO A 181 62.89 21.77 -51.04
C PRO A 181 61.76 21.19 -51.90
#